data_AF-A0A0D2Y093-F1
#
_entry.id   AF-A0A0D2Y093-F1
#
_cell.length_a   1.000
_cell.length_b   1.000
_cell.length_c   1.000
_cell.angle_alpha   90.00
_cell.angle_beta   90.00
_cell.angle_gamma   90.00
#
_symmetry.space_group_name_H-M   'P 1'
#
loop_
_entity.id
_entity.type
_entity.pdbx_description
1 polymer ?
#
loop_
_entity_poly.entity_id
_entity_poly.type
_entity_poly.pdbx_seq_one_letter_code
_entity_poly.pdbx_strand_id
1 'polypeptide(L)'
;MFEHMYLSVAPLKDVTGIQVLEDENFECKGMIFDYSNGAQRALGDCRFGHYRVKTYVSPRRLCYCHVQPTPAIVRGVHVEIGSESDHAHSGDDWKCLEMEGNIEFWFSKEHSVIVCHSIESTAAP
;
A
#
# COMPACT_ATOMS: atom_id res chain seq x y z
N MET A 1 -9.25 17.35 10.72
CA MET A 1 -8.70 16.24 11.51
C MET A 1 -9.76 15.15 11.46
N PHE A 2 -9.51 14.05 10.76
CA PHE A 2 -10.48 12.97 10.63
C PHE A 2 -10.53 12.21 11.97
N GLU A 3 -11.64 12.31 12.71
CA GLU A 3 -11.83 11.53 13.94
C GLU A 3 -11.74 10.03 13.62
N HIS A 4 -11.08 9.26 14.50
CA HIS A 4 -10.96 7.78 14.40
C HIS A 4 -10.19 7.23 13.20
N MET A 5 -9.10 7.87 12.78
CA MET A 5 -8.10 7.22 11.92
C MET A 5 -7.18 6.31 12.73
N TYR A 6 -6.92 5.12 12.21
CA TYR A 6 -5.95 4.16 12.69
C TYR A 6 -4.71 4.22 11.79
N LEU A 7 -3.54 3.99 12.38
CA LEU A 7 -2.27 3.89 11.67
C LEU A 7 -1.73 2.47 11.79
N SER A 8 -1.29 1.93 10.66
CA SER A 8 -0.48 0.72 10.59
C SER A 8 0.76 1.00 9.75
N VAL A 9 1.91 0.46 10.14
CA VAL A 9 3.20 0.73 9.50
C VAL A 9 3.97 -0.57 9.29
N ALA A 10 4.57 -0.70 8.10
CA ALA A 10 5.39 -1.85 7.77
C ALA A 10 6.59 -1.46 6.89
N PRO A 11 7.75 -2.10 7.09
CA PRO A 11 8.86 -1.97 6.15
C PRO A 11 8.53 -2.70 4.84
N LEU A 12 8.94 -2.12 3.71
CA LEU A 12 8.81 -2.75 2.40
C LEU A 12 9.98 -3.69 2.09
N LYS A 13 11.12 -3.49 2.76
CA LYS A 13 12.30 -4.33 2.59
C LYS A 13 12.04 -5.77 3.02
N ASP A 14 12.62 -6.71 2.26
CA ASP A 14 12.57 -8.16 2.50
C ASP A 14 11.17 -8.80 2.42
N VAL A 15 10.19 -8.07 1.87
CA VAL A 15 8.86 -8.59 1.56
C VAL A 15 8.95 -9.59 0.41
N THR A 16 8.46 -10.80 0.63
CA THR A 16 8.46 -11.92 -0.33
C THR A 16 7.08 -12.20 -0.91
N GLY A 17 6.02 -11.73 -0.25
CA GLY A 17 4.64 -11.88 -0.71
C GLY A 17 3.77 -10.73 -0.23
N ILE A 18 2.77 -10.37 -1.05
CA ILE A 18 1.75 -9.37 -0.69
C ILE A 18 0.39 -9.93 -1.03
N GLN A 19 -0.53 -9.85 -0.06
CA GLN A 19 -1.95 -10.00 -0.29
C GLN A 19 -2.58 -8.60 -0.24
N VAL A 20 -3.26 -8.19 -1.30
CA VAL A 20 -4.03 -6.94 -1.36
C VAL A 20 -5.50 -7.28 -1.19
N LEU A 21 -6.15 -6.64 -0.22
CA LEU A 21 -7.57 -6.77 0.06
C LEU A 21 -8.32 -5.57 -0.52
N GLU A 22 -9.18 -5.82 -1.49
CA GLU A 22 -9.92 -4.79 -2.23
C GLU A 22 -11.43 -4.91 -2.03
N ASP A 23 -12.13 -3.79 -2.05
CA ASP A 23 -13.59 -3.74 -2.13
C ASP A 23 -14.12 -3.92 -3.56
N GLU A 24 -15.43 -3.79 -3.74
CA GLU A 24 -16.11 -3.93 -5.03
C GLU A 24 -15.72 -2.85 -6.06
N ASN A 25 -15.19 -1.71 -5.61
CA ASN A 25 -14.70 -0.62 -6.44
C ASN A 25 -13.20 -0.76 -6.76
N PHE A 26 -12.57 -1.88 -6.39
CA PHE A 26 -11.13 -2.11 -6.50
C PHE A 26 -10.29 -1.16 -5.62
N GLU A 27 -10.88 -0.55 -4.60
CA GLU A 27 -10.13 0.24 -3.63
C GLU A 27 -9.50 -0.70 -2.60
N CYS A 28 -8.20 -0.52 -2.37
CA CYS A 28 -7.45 -1.25 -1.36
C CYS A 28 -7.92 -0.81 0.04
N LYS A 29 -8.36 -1.78 0.83
CA LYS A 29 -8.74 -1.60 2.23
C LYS A 29 -7.69 -2.12 3.19
N GLY A 30 -6.87 -3.07 2.76
CA GLY A 30 -5.78 -3.60 3.56
C GLY A 30 -4.77 -4.38 2.74
N MET A 31 -3.61 -4.62 3.34
CA MET A 31 -2.54 -5.41 2.76
C MET A 31 -1.92 -6.31 3.82
N ILE A 32 -1.46 -7.49 3.42
CA ILE A 32 -0.72 -8.39 4.28
C ILE A 32 0.61 -8.69 3.61
N PHE A 33 1.70 -8.41 4.32
CA PHE A 33 3.07 -8.59 3.84
C PHE A 33 3.66 -9.82 4.49
N ASP A 34 4.15 -10.74 3.66
CA ASP A 34 4.96 -11.87 4.05
C ASP A 34 6.43 -11.51 3.89
N TYR A 35 7.24 -11.79 4.91
CA TYR A 35 8.67 -11.46 4.92
C TYR A 35 9.53 -12.70 4.75
N SER A 36 10.74 -12.51 4.23
CA SER A 36 11.73 -13.59 4.03
C SER A 36 12.13 -14.31 5.31
N ASN A 37 12.02 -13.65 6.47
CA ASN A 37 12.27 -14.23 7.78
C ASN A 37 11.06 -15.03 8.34
N GLY A 38 9.98 -15.18 7.57
CA GLY A 38 8.75 -15.86 7.97
C GLY A 38 7.79 -15.01 8.80
N ALA A 39 8.12 -13.76 9.11
CA ALA A 39 7.20 -12.83 9.76
C ALA A 39 6.10 -12.37 8.79
N GLN A 40 5.00 -11.87 9.36
CA GLN A 40 3.90 -11.29 8.61
C GLN A 40 3.46 -9.96 9.24
N ARG A 41 3.05 -8.99 8.43
CA ARG A 41 2.44 -7.73 8.91
C ARG A 41 1.16 -7.41 8.15
N ALA A 42 0.13 -7.02 8.89
CA ALA A 42 -1.11 -6.49 8.34
C ALA A 42 -1.10 -4.97 8.35
N LEU A 43 -1.59 -4.37 7.27
CA LEU A 43 -1.77 -2.94 7.07
C LEU A 43 -3.23 -2.67 6.69
N GLY A 44 -3.84 -1.63 7.24
CA GLY A 44 -5.22 -1.28 6.94
C GLY A 44 -6.27 -2.21 7.58
N ASP A 45 -7.47 -2.22 7.02
CA ASP A 45 -8.61 -3.01 7.46
C ASP A 45 -8.60 -4.42 6.82
N CYS A 46 -7.80 -5.34 7.39
CA CYS A 46 -7.61 -6.69 6.86
C CYS A 46 -8.75 -7.67 7.23
N ARG A 47 -9.97 -7.45 6.72
CA ARG A 47 -11.12 -8.34 6.95
C ARG A 47 -11.25 -9.42 5.89
N PHE A 48 -10.68 -10.60 6.17
CA PHE A 48 -10.86 -11.77 5.32
C PHE A 48 -12.32 -12.21 5.21
N GLY A 49 -12.70 -12.66 4.01
CA GLY A 49 -14.08 -13.07 3.69
C GLY A 49 -15.03 -11.91 3.39
N HIS A 50 -14.63 -10.67 3.70
CA HIS A 50 -15.38 -9.46 3.33
C HIS A 50 -14.82 -8.81 2.05
N TYR A 51 -13.48 -8.73 1.94
CA TYR A 51 -12.81 -8.15 0.79
C TYR A 51 -12.30 -9.22 -0.19
N ARG A 52 -12.21 -8.86 -1.47
CA ARG A 52 -11.55 -9.68 -2.48
C ARG A 52 -10.05 -9.66 -2.23
N VAL A 53 -9.40 -10.82 -2.34
CA VAL A 53 -7.95 -10.93 -2.15
C VAL A 53 -7.25 -11.15 -3.48
N LYS A 54 -6.21 -10.36 -3.76
CA LYS A 54 -5.21 -10.61 -4.81
C LYS A 54 -3.88 -10.95 -4.15
N THR A 55 -3.21 -12.00 -4.60
CA THR A 55 -1.94 -12.44 -4.03
C THR A 55 -0.83 -12.30 -5.05
N TYR A 56 0.28 -11.73 -4.60
CA TYR A 56 1.47 -11.45 -5.39
C TYR A 56 2.68 -12.09 -4.72
N VAL A 57 3.50 -12.76 -5.52
CA VAL A 57 4.72 -13.44 -5.08
C VAL A 57 5.92 -12.70 -5.62
N SER A 58 6.95 -12.54 -4.78
CA SER A 58 8.19 -11.85 -5.11
C SER A 58 7.97 -10.45 -5.70
N PRO A 59 7.25 -9.57 -4.98
CA PRO A 59 6.98 -8.22 -5.46
C PRO A 59 8.30 -7.45 -5.61
N ARG A 60 8.41 -6.66 -6.69
CA ARG A 60 9.52 -5.72 -6.89
C ARG A 60 9.10 -4.27 -6.81
N ARG A 61 7.80 -4.01 -6.92
CA ARG A 61 7.22 -2.69 -6.77
C ARG A 61 5.86 -2.71 -6.10
N LEU A 62 5.56 -1.61 -5.44
CA LEU A 62 4.23 -1.25 -4.96
C LEU A 62 3.90 0.13 -5.49
N CYS A 63 2.83 0.21 -6.28
CA CYS A 63 2.32 1.46 -6.83
C CYS A 63 0.98 1.77 -6.18
N TYR A 64 0.70 3.05 -5.96
CA TYR A 64 -0.59 3.48 -5.46
C TYR A 64 -1.01 4.82 -6.04
N CYS A 65 -2.32 5.02 -6.15
CA CYS A 65 -2.90 6.32 -6.43
C CYS A 65 -4.11 6.55 -5.53
N HIS A 66 -4.27 7.80 -5.06
CA HIS A 66 -5.36 8.15 -4.17
C HIS A 66 -6.60 8.52 -4.98
N VAL A 67 -7.73 7.92 -4.62
CA VAL A 67 -9.02 8.25 -5.21
C VAL A 67 -9.52 9.53 -4.54
N GLN A 68 -9.51 10.63 -5.30
CA GLN A 68 -10.07 11.92 -4.89
C GLN A 68 -11.43 12.14 -5.54
N PRO A 69 -12.56 11.90 -4.84
CA PRO A 69 -13.86 12.32 -5.31
C PRO A 69 -14.04 13.83 -5.09
N THR A 70 -13.56 14.67 -6.02
CA THR A 70 -13.79 16.14 -6.01
C THR A 70 -13.28 16.86 -4.73
N PRO A 71 -13.03 18.18 -4.75
CA PRO A 71 -11.83 18.70 -4.09
C PRO A 71 -11.98 18.76 -2.57
N ALA A 72 -11.36 17.82 -1.85
CA ALA A 72 -10.68 18.00 -0.54
C ALA A 72 -10.53 16.70 0.28
N ILE A 73 -11.15 15.57 -0.09
CA ILE A 73 -11.21 14.40 0.77
C ILE A 73 -10.79 13.13 0.02
N VAL A 74 -9.60 12.61 0.33
CA VAL A 74 -9.19 11.27 -0.10
C VAL A 74 -10.10 10.24 0.58
N ARG A 75 -10.75 9.39 -0.21
CA ARG A 75 -11.61 8.31 0.32
C ARG A 75 -10.96 6.94 0.17
N GLY A 76 -10.39 6.68 -1.00
CA GLY A 76 -9.85 5.38 -1.34
C GLY A 76 -8.42 5.48 -1.87
N VAL A 77 -7.81 4.31 -2.01
CA VAL A 77 -6.50 4.16 -2.63
C VAL A 77 -6.55 2.94 -3.52
N HIS A 78 -6.11 3.06 -4.77
CA HIS A 78 -5.84 1.90 -5.61
C HIS A 78 -4.40 1.48 -5.41
N VAL A 79 -4.15 0.17 -5.42
CA VAL A 79 -2.81 -0.40 -5.27
C VAL A 79 -2.56 -1.36 -6.42
N GLU A 80 -1.38 -1.28 -7.00
CA GLU A 80 -0.88 -2.23 -7.98
C GLU A 80 0.46 -2.79 -7.50
N ILE A 81 0.62 -4.12 -7.56
CA ILE A 81 1.86 -4.81 -7.24
C ILE A 81 2.40 -5.43 -8.52
N GLY A 82 3.71 -5.27 -8.75
CA GLY A 82 4.38 -5.78 -9.95
C GLY A 82 5.68 -6.52 -9.66
N SER A 83 6.03 -7.44 -10.54
CA SER A 83 7.31 -8.16 -10.56
C SER A 83 8.41 -7.43 -11.34
N GLU A 84 8.04 -6.50 -12.21
CA GLU A 84 8.97 -5.68 -13.00
C GLU A 84 9.27 -4.37 -12.27
N SER A 85 10.52 -3.93 -12.30
CA SER A 85 10.92 -2.61 -11.80
C SER A 85 10.51 -1.50 -12.78
N ASP A 86 10.78 -1.71 -14.08
CA ASP A 86 10.45 -0.75 -15.13
C ASP A 86 8.98 -0.90 -15.55
N HIS A 87 8.21 0.18 -15.39
CA HIS A 87 6.82 0.24 -15.82
C HIS A 87 6.37 1.70 -15.98
N ALA A 88 5.22 1.89 -16.62
CA ALA A 88 4.58 3.19 -16.74
C ALA A 88 3.10 3.06 -16.44
N HIS A 89 2.56 4.02 -15.69
CA HIS A 89 1.13 4.23 -15.58
C HIS A 89 0.69 5.34 -16.53
N SER A 90 -0.48 5.17 -17.14
CA SER A 90 -1.13 6.23 -17.92
C SER A 90 -1.82 7.20 -16.95
N GLY A 91 -1.07 8.11 -16.33
CA GLY A 91 -1.59 9.17 -15.46
C GLY A 91 -0.59 9.66 -14.40
N ASP A 92 -0.63 10.95 -14.07
CA ASP A 92 0.37 11.62 -13.21
C ASP A 92 0.16 11.39 -11.70
N ASP A 93 -0.94 10.75 -11.30
CA ASP A 93 -1.31 10.59 -9.88
C ASP A 93 -0.76 9.31 -9.23
N TRP A 94 -0.14 8.43 -10.03
CA TRP A 94 0.46 7.20 -9.52
C TRP A 94 1.81 7.48 -8.89
N LYS A 95 1.98 6.99 -7.67
CA LYS A 95 3.26 6.94 -6.98
C LYS A 95 3.76 5.51 -7.02
N CYS A 96 4.97 5.34 -7.53
CA CYS A 96 5.60 4.04 -7.69
C CYS A 96 6.77 3.93 -6.72
N LEU A 97 6.84 2.79 -6.04
CA LEU A 97 7.89 2.51 -5.07
C LEU A 97 8.54 1.19 -5.41
N GLU A 98 9.86 1.18 -5.30
CA GLU A 98 10.60 -0.06 -5.10
C GLU A 98 10.27 -0.61 -3.69
N MET A 99 10.56 -1.88 -3.46
CA MET A 99 10.31 -2.55 -2.18
C MET A 99 11.30 -2.11 -1.08
N GLU A 100 11.40 -0.80 -0.85
CA GLU A 100 12.29 -0.14 0.09
C GLU A 100 11.56 0.92 0.94
N GLY A 101 12.12 1.24 2.11
CA GLY A 101 11.51 2.20 3.03
C GLY A 101 10.37 1.63 3.85
N ASN A 102 9.51 2.52 4.35
CA ASN A 102 8.33 2.16 5.14
C ASN A 102 7.06 2.68 4.48
N ILE A 103 6.02 1.86 4.55
CA ILE A 103 4.66 2.23 4.17
C ILE A 103 3.83 2.46 5.43
N GLU A 104 3.15 3.59 5.46
CA GLU A 104 2.11 3.92 6.41
C GLU A 104 0.76 3.77 5.75
N PHE A 105 -0.14 3.05 6.40
CA PHE A 105 -1.52 2.95 5.99
C PHE A 105 -2.39 3.55 7.09
N TRP A 106 -2.94 4.72 6.78
CA TRP A 106 -3.90 5.44 7.59
C TRP A 106 -5.31 5.10 7.13
N PHE A 107 -6.16 4.60 8.02
CA PHE A 107 -7.47 4.10 7.63
C PHE A 107 -8.55 4.35 8.67
N SER A 108 -9.79 4.44 8.20
CA SER A 108 -11.00 4.36 8.99
C SER A 108 -12.04 3.55 8.22
N LYS A 109 -13.30 3.55 8.65
CA LYS A 109 -14.38 2.93 7.88
C LYS A 109 -14.59 3.59 6.50
N GLU A 110 -14.25 4.87 6.36
CA GLU A 110 -14.59 5.68 5.19
C GLU A 110 -13.38 6.18 4.40
N HIS A 111 -12.18 6.10 5.00
CA HIS A 111 -10.96 6.68 4.43
C HIS A 111 -9.84 5.66 4.41
N SER A 112 -9.05 5.68 3.34
CA SER A 112 -7.80 4.92 3.21
C SER A 112 -6.75 5.81 2.55
N VAL A 113 -5.63 6.01 3.24
CA VAL A 113 -4.52 6.84 2.79
C VAL A 113 -3.22 6.09 3.01
N ILE A 114 -2.49 5.86 1.92
CA ILE A 114 -1.12 5.38 1.93
C ILE A 114 -0.14 6.56 1.87
N VAL A 115 0.85 6.54 2.76
CA VAL A 115 2.01 7.43 2.74
C VAL A 115 3.25 6.56 2.79
N CYS A 116 4.26 6.87 1.98
CA CYS A 116 5.50 6.11 1.98
C CYS A 116 6.68 7.03 2.21
N HIS A 117 7.62 6.54 3.02
CA HIS A 117 8.84 7.22 3.36
C HIS A 117 10.00 6.44 2.76
N SER A 118 10.63 7.01 1.73
CA SER A 118 11.90 6.51 1.21
C SER A 118 12.96 6.62 2.30
N ILE A 119 13.91 5.68 2.31
CA ILE A 119 15.08 5.81 3.16
C ILE A 119 15.88 6.98 2.60
N GLU A 120 16.08 8.05 3.39
CA GLU A 120 17.05 9.08 3.01
C GLU A 120 18.41 8.40 2.86
N SER A 121 18.98 8.46 1.66
CA SER A 121 20.35 8.02 1.44
C SER A 121 21.24 8.94 2.26
N THR A 122 21.66 8.48 3.44
CA THR A 122 22.82 9.05 4.12
C THR A 122 24.04 8.71 3.26
N ALA A 123 24.30 9.57 2.28
CA ALA A 123 25.60 9.64 1.63
C ALA A 123 26.63 9.94 2.72
N ALA A 124 27.31 8.91 3.21
CA ALA A 124 28.49 9.07 4.05
C ALA A 124 29.67 9.45 3.13
N PRO A 125 30.40 10.54 3.43
CA PRO A 125 31.74 10.76 2.89
C PRO A 125 32.78 9.80 3.51
#